data_AF-A0A9D2AGM5-F1
#
_entry.id   AF-A0A9D2AGM5-F1
#
_cell.length_a   1.000
_cell.length_b   1.000
_cell.length_c   1.000
_cell.angle_alpha   90.00
_cell.angle_beta   90.00
_cell.angle_gamma   90.00
#
_symmetry.space_group_name_H-M   'P 1'
#
loop_
_entity.id
_entity.type
_entity.pdbx_description
1 polymer ?
#
loop_
_entity_poly.entity_id
_entity_poly.type
_entity_poly.pdbx_seq_one_letter_code
_entity_poly.pdbx_strand_id
1 'polypeptide(L)'
;MAFWSKKKKQTPPPAPPPAPLSVFLSGGRFDRDILCTLPQGTQVLGIAAEGENFPLLQFSDEATGRYYLFADEACRPAPECGKFYKELENREEELLLFSLREKDSLPQFPQDVPSFFGQDAFPLARAGFAVRAELYERVKKIARPCRALDLLLYAESAACVPAPLCKAQPLPWSAAQVSDAVRFFHAARAQLSAEKYRYAFAFLRERITGVYAALCLAKDRPALCSFDETLRRESPALRIAAFRASPMRFLPALQKKNFEAGPISSAGAKLALYLEKRR
;
A
#
# COMPACT_ATOMS: atom_id res chain seq x y z
N MET A 1 3.61 63.64 33.72
CA MET A 1 3.17 62.99 32.46
C MET A 1 3.90 61.66 32.32
N ALA A 2 3.19 60.53 32.32
CA ALA A 2 3.79 59.23 32.04
C ALA A 2 2.91 58.51 31.00
N PHE A 3 3.38 58.51 29.75
CA PHE A 3 2.75 57.80 28.63
C PHE A 3 3.14 56.32 28.69
N TRP A 4 2.24 55.46 29.14
CA TRP A 4 2.36 54.01 28.97
C TRP A 4 1.77 53.61 27.62
N SER A 5 2.63 53.41 26.62
CA SER A 5 2.23 52.79 25.36
C SER A 5 2.03 51.29 25.56
N LYS A 6 0.76 50.85 25.62
CA LYS A 6 0.40 49.43 25.54
C LYS A 6 0.78 48.90 24.15
N LYS A 7 1.84 48.09 24.08
CA LYS A 7 2.15 47.24 22.92
C LYS A 7 0.95 46.29 22.71
N LYS A 8 0.18 46.50 21.63
CA LYS A 8 -0.79 45.50 21.14
C LYS A 8 0.00 44.23 20.80
N LYS A 9 -0.23 43.14 21.53
CA LYS A 9 0.14 41.80 21.08
C LYS A 9 -0.62 41.57 19.77
N GLN A 10 0.09 41.57 18.65
CA GLN A 10 -0.43 41.03 17.40
C GLN A 10 -0.67 39.55 17.64
N THR A 11 -1.94 39.16 17.69
CA THR A 11 -2.34 37.75 17.56
C THR A 11 -1.81 37.29 16.21
N PRO A 12 -1.00 36.21 16.14
CA PRO A 12 -0.61 35.66 14.85
C PRO A 12 -1.88 35.33 14.06
N PRO A 13 -1.92 35.60 12.75
CA PRO A 13 -3.08 35.25 11.93
C PRO A 13 -3.39 33.76 12.11
N PRO A 14 -4.66 33.37 12.18
CA PRO A 14 -5.02 31.95 12.28
C PRO A 14 -4.40 31.22 11.09
N ALA A 15 -3.69 30.13 11.37
CA ALA A 15 -3.12 29.30 10.33
C ALA A 15 -4.25 28.90 9.36
N PRO A 16 -4.03 28.98 8.02
CA PRO A 16 -5.01 28.48 7.07
C PRO A 16 -5.34 27.02 7.41
N PRO A 17 -6.61 26.61 7.27
CA PRO A 17 -7.00 25.24 7.56
C PRO A 17 -6.14 24.29 6.72
N PRO A 18 -5.59 23.21 7.32
CA PRO A 18 -4.79 22.26 6.57
C PRO A 18 -5.64 21.63 5.46
N ALA A 19 -5.06 21.48 4.27
CA ALA A 19 -5.73 20.85 3.15
C ALA A 19 -6.16 19.42 3.49
N PRO A 20 -7.24 18.89 2.88
CA PRO A 20 -7.70 17.54 3.19
C PRO A 20 -6.69 16.45 2.79
N LEU A 21 -5.66 16.77 1.99
CA LEU A 21 -4.74 15.81 1.40
C LEU A 21 -3.27 16.21 1.63
N SER A 22 -2.48 15.25 2.11
CA SER A 22 -1.02 15.23 1.96
C SER A 22 -0.62 14.07 1.05
N VAL A 23 0.33 14.31 0.15
CA VAL A 23 0.82 13.32 -0.82
C VAL A 23 2.30 13.03 -0.56
N PHE A 24 2.61 11.76 -0.30
CA PHE A 24 3.98 11.26 -0.22
C PHE A 24 4.42 10.79 -1.61
N LEU A 25 5.42 11.46 -2.19
CA LEU A 25 6.05 11.04 -3.43
C LEU A 25 7.36 10.33 -3.12
N SER A 26 7.54 9.11 -3.63
CA SER A 26 8.81 8.38 -3.46
C SER A 26 9.92 8.87 -4.40
N GLY A 27 9.62 9.80 -5.31
CA GLY A 27 10.47 10.13 -6.45
C GLY A 27 10.20 9.19 -7.62
N GLY A 28 9.98 9.75 -8.81
CA GLY A 28 9.57 8.98 -9.99
C GLY A 28 9.46 9.81 -11.26
N ARG A 29 9.43 9.10 -12.39
CA ARG A 29 9.35 9.73 -13.73
C ARG A 29 8.03 10.46 -14.02
N PHE A 30 7.00 10.25 -13.21
CA PHE A 30 5.66 10.82 -13.40
C PHE A 30 5.26 11.81 -12.31
N ASP A 31 6.20 12.21 -11.45
CA ASP A 31 5.88 13.10 -10.32
C ASP A 31 5.27 14.40 -10.80
N ARG A 32 5.82 15.00 -11.87
CA ARG A 32 5.26 16.21 -12.48
C ARG A 32 3.82 16.01 -12.97
N ASP A 33 3.52 14.87 -13.59
CA ASP A 33 2.17 14.57 -14.04
C ASP A 33 1.20 14.48 -12.85
N ILE A 34 1.64 13.89 -11.73
CA ILE A 34 0.87 13.84 -10.48
C ILE A 34 0.65 15.25 -9.93
N LEU A 35 1.71 16.05 -9.78
CA LEU A 35 1.65 17.41 -9.26
C LEU A 35 0.66 18.29 -10.05
N CYS A 36 0.61 18.16 -11.38
CA CYS A 36 -0.34 18.88 -12.24
C CYS A 36 -1.82 18.58 -11.96
N THR A 37 -2.13 17.46 -11.30
CA THR A 37 -3.52 17.03 -11.02
C THR A 37 -3.99 17.34 -9.61
N LEU A 38 -3.08 17.71 -8.70
CA LEU A 38 -3.41 17.90 -7.29
C LEU A 38 -4.25 19.17 -7.08
N PRO A 39 -5.23 19.16 -6.15
CA PRO A 39 -5.99 20.35 -5.82
C PRO A 39 -5.10 21.40 -5.13
N GLN A 40 -5.52 22.66 -5.21
CA GLN A 40 -4.82 23.77 -4.57
C GLN A 40 -4.69 23.56 -3.06
N GLY A 41 -3.56 23.96 -2.49
CA GLY A 41 -3.25 23.79 -1.07
C GLY A 41 -2.84 22.37 -0.67
N THR A 42 -2.88 21.39 -1.59
CA THR A 42 -2.39 20.03 -1.29
C THR A 42 -0.95 20.09 -0.81
N GLN A 43 -0.69 19.35 0.26
CA GLN A 43 0.64 19.24 0.80
C GLN A 43 1.42 18.12 0.09
N VAL A 44 2.64 18.40 -0.33
CA VAL A 44 3.51 17.45 -1.04
C VAL A 44 4.77 17.22 -0.23
N LEU A 45 5.08 15.95 0.01
CA LEU A 45 6.27 15.51 0.73
C LEU A 45 7.23 14.76 -0.20
N GLY A 46 8.53 15.01 -0.01
CA GLY A 46 9.62 14.28 -0.67
C GLY A 46 10.32 14.98 -1.84
N ILE A 47 9.80 16.12 -2.34
CA ILE A 47 10.37 16.81 -3.52
C ILE A 47 10.29 18.34 -3.37
N ALA A 48 11.02 18.91 -2.40
CA ALA A 48 11.01 20.36 -2.16
C ALA A 48 11.52 21.20 -3.36
N ALA A 49 12.38 20.62 -4.21
CA ALA A 49 13.00 21.30 -5.35
C ALA A 49 12.02 21.70 -6.47
N GLU A 50 10.83 21.09 -6.53
CA GLU A 50 9.80 21.41 -7.55
C GLU A 50 8.87 22.56 -7.10
N GLY A 51 9.08 23.13 -5.90
CA GLY A 51 8.19 24.12 -5.31
C GLY A 51 7.94 25.36 -6.16
N GLU A 52 8.96 25.87 -6.85
CA GLU A 52 8.84 27.06 -7.70
C GLU A 52 7.95 26.83 -8.93
N ASN A 53 7.86 25.58 -9.42
CA ASN A 53 7.05 25.23 -10.59
C ASN A 53 5.57 25.03 -10.23
N PHE A 54 5.25 24.83 -8.95
CA PHE A 54 3.90 24.53 -8.47
C PHE A 54 3.51 25.40 -7.26
N PRO A 55 3.36 26.73 -7.45
CA PRO A 55 3.15 27.68 -6.34
C PRO A 55 1.82 27.51 -5.59
N LEU A 56 0.87 26.76 -6.17
CA LEU A 56 -0.42 26.45 -5.56
C LEU A 56 -0.38 25.22 -4.65
N LEU A 57 0.75 24.51 -4.60
CA LEU A 57 0.98 23.35 -3.73
C LEU A 57 1.86 23.75 -2.54
N GLN A 58 1.72 23.04 -1.43
CA GLN A 58 2.51 23.30 -0.21
C GLN A 58 3.57 22.21 -0.04
N PHE A 59 4.84 22.55 -0.25
CA PHE A 59 5.94 21.62 -0.06
C PHE A 59 6.42 21.69 1.39
N SER A 60 6.42 20.54 2.08
CA SER A 60 6.79 20.45 3.50
C SER A 60 7.34 19.06 3.81
N ASP A 61 8.11 18.96 4.89
CA ASP A 61 8.63 17.70 5.42
C ASP A 61 7.65 17.02 6.40
N GLU A 62 6.67 17.77 6.92
CA GLU A 62 5.71 17.27 7.91
C GLU A 62 4.30 17.19 7.34
N ALA A 63 3.71 16.00 7.33
CA ALA A 63 2.35 15.80 6.82
C ALA A 63 1.31 16.31 7.84
N THR A 64 0.39 17.17 7.40
CA THR A 64 -0.67 17.78 8.23
C THR A 64 -2.07 17.61 7.64
N GLY A 65 -2.18 16.99 6.46
CA GLY A 65 -3.47 16.79 5.80
C GLY A 65 -4.34 15.77 6.51
N ARG A 66 -5.66 15.83 6.25
CA ARG A 66 -6.62 14.87 6.83
C ARG A 66 -6.36 13.45 6.34
N TYR A 67 -6.03 13.30 5.05
CA TYR A 67 -5.69 12.04 4.41
C TYR A 67 -4.29 12.08 3.81
N TYR A 68 -3.61 10.94 3.87
CA TYR A 68 -2.29 10.71 3.30
C TYR A 68 -2.40 9.76 2.10
N LEU A 69 -1.97 10.22 0.94
CA LEU A 69 -1.89 9.44 -0.30
C LEU A 69 -0.43 9.11 -0.60
N PHE A 70 -0.15 7.86 -0.94
CA PHE A 70 1.21 7.38 -1.22
C PHE A 70 1.36 7.08 -2.71
N ALA A 71 2.26 7.79 -3.38
CA ALA A 71 2.62 7.55 -4.77
C ALA A 71 4.05 7.00 -4.84
N ASP A 72 4.20 5.80 -5.40
CA ASP A 72 5.53 5.27 -5.70
C ASP A 72 5.99 5.69 -7.11
N GLU A 73 7.23 5.35 -7.45
CA GLU A 73 7.89 5.72 -8.71
C GLU A 73 7.14 5.30 -9.99
N ALA A 74 6.23 4.32 -9.88
CA ALA A 74 5.48 3.76 -10.98
C ALA A 74 4.05 4.30 -11.09
N CYS A 75 3.59 5.07 -10.09
CA CYS A 75 2.27 5.70 -10.11
C CYS A 75 2.16 6.73 -11.24
N ARG A 76 0.97 6.79 -11.84
CA ARG A 76 0.54 7.82 -12.79
C ARG A 76 -0.80 8.38 -12.33
N PRO A 77 -1.16 9.63 -12.69
CA PRO A 77 -2.51 10.12 -12.47
C PRO A 77 -3.52 9.25 -13.21
N ALA A 78 -4.59 8.89 -12.54
CA ALA A 78 -5.73 8.25 -13.20
C ALA A 78 -6.64 9.32 -13.84
N PRO A 79 -7.33 9.01 -14.96
CA PRO A 79 -8.21 9.96 -15.64
C PRO A 79 -9.31 10.55 -14.74
N GLU A 80 -9.74 9.81 -13.72
CA GLU A 80 -10.82 10.20 -12.80
C GLU A 80 -10.34 10.84 -11.49
N CYS A 81 -9.05 11.20 -11.37
CA CYS A 81 -8.48 11.73 -10.13
C CYS A 81 -9.26 12.93 -9.55
N GLY A 82 -9.79 13.79 -10.41
CA GLY A 82 -10.63 14.93 -9.99
C GLY A 82 -11.90 14.54 -9.20
N LYS A 83 -12.48 13.36 -9.45
CA LYS A 83 -13.63 12.87 -8.66
C LYS A 83 -13.21 12.52 -7.24
N PHE A 84 -12.09 11.81 -7.09
CA PHE A 84 -11.53 11.47 -5.78
C PHE A 84 -11.26 12.73 -4.94
N TYR A 85 -10.63 13.75 -5.51
CA TYR A 85 -10.30 14.99 -4.78
C TYR A 85 -11.53 15.75 -4.31
N LYS A 86 -12.59 15.81 -5.12
CA LYS A 86 -13.85 16.49 -4.75
C LYS A 86 -14.61 15.77 -3.64
N GLU A 87 -14.54 14.44 -3.60
CA GLU A 87 -15.23 13.66 -2.59
C GLU A 87 -14.51 13.69 -1.24
N LEU A 88 -13.19 13.87 -1.24
CA LEU A 88 -12.33 13.68 -0.05
C LEU A 88 -12.72 14.53 1.16
N GLU A 89 -13.20 15.76 0.95
CA GLU A 89 -13.63 16.66 2.03
C GLU A 89 -14.82 16.09 2.81
N ASN A 90 -15.72 15.38 2.13
CA ASN A 90 -16.96 14.84 2.68
C ASN A 90 -16.81 13.40 3.18
N ARG A 91 -15.62 12.80 3.06
CA ARG A 91 -15.38 11.40 3.44
C ARG A 91 -15.10 11.29 4.93
N GLU A 92 -15.60 10.22 5.52
CA GLU A 92 -15.46 9.93 6.95
C GLU A 92 -14.72 8.62 7.26
N GLU A 93 -14.37 7.85 6.25
CA GLU A 93 -13.73 6.54 6.39
C GLU A 93 -12.23 6.66 6.71
N GLU A 94 -11.69 5.80 7.57
CA GLU A 94 -10.26 5.83 7.93
C GLU A 94 -9.35 5.38 6.78
N LEU A 95 -9.82 4.44 5.96
CA LEU A 95 -9.07 3.85 4.85
C LEU A 95 -9.87 3.94 3.54
N LEU A 96 -9.29 4.61 2.55
CA LEU A 96 -9.84 4.67 1.20
C LEU A 96 -8.99 3.79 0.29
N LEU A 97 -9.60 2.79 -0.32
CA LEU A 97 -8.97 1.88 -1.25
C LEU A 97 -9.38 2.21 -2.68
N PHE A 98 -8.44 2.15 -3.61
CA PHE A 98 -8.74 2.37 -5.02
C PHE A 98 -7.93 1.43 -5.90
N SER A 99 -8.44 1.12 -7.08
CA SER A 99 -7.74 0.25 -8.02
C SER A 99 -6.51 0.95 -8.59
N LEU A 100 -5.36 0.27 -8.60
CA LEU A 100 -4.17 0.74 -9.33
C LEU A 100 -4.24 0.38 -10.81
N ARG A 101 -5.26 -0.34 -11.29
CA ARG A 101 -5.40 -0.62 -12.72
C ARG A 101 -6.43 0.32 -13.31
N GLU A 102 -6.05 1.00 -14.39
CA GLU A 102 -6.86 2.02 -15.05
C GLU A 102 -8.24 1.51 -15.50
N LYS A 103 -8.34 0.23 -15.89
CA LYS A 103 -9.58 -0.39 -16.41
C LYS A 103 -10.33 -1.25 -15.40
N ASP A 104 -9.85 -1.36 -14.16
CA ASP A 104 -10.49 -2.20 -13.15
C ASP A 104 -11.09 -1.32 -12.06
N SER A 105 -12.29 -1.65 -11.60
CA SER A 105 -12.83 -1.16 -10.33
C SER A 105 -12.55 -2.17 -9.21
N LEU A 106 -12.37 -1.68 -7.99
CA LEU A 106 -12.43 -2.55 -6.81
C LEU A 106 -13.89 -2.86 -6.49
N PRO A 107 -14.21 -4.07 -5.99
CA PRO A 107 -15.55 -4.36 -5.51
C PRO A 107 -15.90 -3.40 -4.37
N GLN A 108 -17.19 -3.08 -4.20
CA GLN A 108 -17.61 -2.21 -3.10
C GLN A 108 -17.19 -2.80 -1.76
N PHE A 109 -16.71 -1.94 -0.88
CA PHE A 109 -16.39 -2.32 0.48
C PHE A 109 -17.70 -2.45 1.27
N PRO A 110 -17.91 -3.51 2.07
CA PRO A 110 -19.10 -3.61 2.92
C PRO A 110 -19.18 -2.44 3.91
N GLN A 111 -20.39 -2.15 4.40
CA GLN A 111 -20.62 -1.01 5.32
C GLN A 111 -19.82 -1.12 6.61
N ASP A 112 -19.45 -2.34 7.04
CA ASP A 112 -18.59 -2.61 8.18
C ASP A 112 -17.33 -3.40 7.77
N VAL A 113 -16.17 -3.00 8.31
CA VAL A 113 -14.88 -3.66 8.02
C VAL A 113 -14.76 -5.09 8.55
N PRO A 114 -15.36 -5.48 9.68
CA PRO A 114 -15.34 -6.88 10.12
C PRO A 114 -15.95 -7.86 9.11
N SER A 115 -17.13 -7.56 8.56
CA SER A 115 -17.81 -8.47 7.63
C SER A 115 -17.02 -8.75 6.34
N PHE A 116 -16.17 -7.81 5.94
CA PHE A 116 -15.23 -7.99 4.82
C PHE A 116 -14.33 -9.21 4.99
N PHE A 117 -13.81 -9.48 6.18
CA PHE A 117 -12.90 -10.60 6.42
C PHE A 117 -13.61 -11.98 6.40
N GLY A 118 -14.94 -11.97 6.31
CA GLY A 118 -15.79 -13.14 6.06
C GLY A 118 -16.03 -13.46 4.58
N GLN A 119 -15.75 -12.52 3.67
CA GLN A 119 -16.06 -12.64 2.23
C GLN A 119 -14.90 -13.22 1.41
N ASP A 120 -15.14 -13.47 0.12
CA ASP A 120 -14.11 -13.86 -0.86
C ASP A 120 -12.94 -12.86 -0.90
N ALA A 121 -11.76 -13.34 -1.31
CA ALA A 121 -10.52 -12.57 -1.25
C ALA A 121 -10.61 -11.26 -2.06
N PHE A 122 -10.69 -10.14 -1.35
CA PHE A 122 -10.59 -8.81 -1.95
C PHE A 122 -9.23 -8.64 -2.63
N PRO A 123 -9.18 -8.00 -3.81
CA PRO A 123 -7.96 -7.88 -4.60
C PRO A 123 -7.04 -6.76 -4.07
N LEU A 124 -6.72 -6.82 -2.77
CA LEU A 124 -5.94 -5.81 -2.04
C LEU A 124 -4.55 -5.58 -2.63
N ALA A 125 -3.99 -6.60 -3.28
CA ALA A 125 -2.66 -6.52 -3.86
C ALA A 125 -2.58 -5.59 -5.09
N ARG A 126 -3.72 -5.27 -5.73
CA ARG A 126 -3.84 -4.25 -6.78
C ARG A 126 -4.44 -2.94 -6.26
N ALA A 127 -4.67 -2.82 -4.96
CA ALA A 127 -5.25 -1.62 -4.37
C ALA A 127 -4.14 -0.62 -4.00
N GLY A 128 -4.35 0.63 -4.39
CA GLY A 128 -3.72 1.78 -3.78
C GLY A 128 -4.55 2.22 -2.59
N PHE A 129 -4.00 3.13 -1.79
CA PHE A 129 -4.67 3.59 -0.59
C PHE A 129 -4.44 5.08 -0.34
N ALA A 130 -5.48 5.72 0.18
CA ALA A 130 -5.36 6.94 0.95
C ALA A 130 -5.82 6.63 2.37
N VAL A 131 -5.11 7.13 3.37
CA VAL A 131 -5.32 6.77 4.78
C VAL A 131 -5.45 8.02 5.60
N ARG A 132 -6.41 8.04 6.52
CA ARG A 132 -6.57 9.16 7.42
C ARG A 132 -5.38 9.27 8.37
N ALA A 133 -5.01 10.50 8.72
CA ALA A 133 -3.91 10.81 9.62
C ALA A 133 -3.93 9.95 10.88
N GLU A 134 -5.06 9.82 11.59
CA GLU A 134 -5.13 9.07 12.86
C GLU A 134 -4.80 7.57 12.66
N LEU A 135 -5.35 6.92 11.63
CA LEU A 135 -5.05 5.52 11.34
C LEU A 135 -3.57 5.36 10.93
N TYR A 136 -3.04 6.25 10.11
CA TYR A 136 -1.63 6.23 9.74
C TYR A 136 -0.72 6.38 10.97
N GLU A 137 -1.00 7.33 11.86
CA GLU A 137 -0.24 7.57 13.09
C GLU A 137 -0.27 6.36 14.04
N ARG A 138 -1.39 5.64 14.10
CA ARG A 138 -1.51 4.38 14.86
C ARG A 138 -0.63 3.28 14.25
N VAL A 139 -0.71 3.07 12.93
CA VAL A 139 -0.04 1.95 12.26
C VAL A 139 1.45 2.20 12.03
N LYS A 140 1.88 3.45 11.78
CA LYS A 140 3.29 3.78 11.48
C LYS A 140 4.26 3.52 12.64
N LYS A 141 3.74 3.33 13.85
CA LYS A 141 4.50 2.92 15.05
C LYS A 141 4.83 1.44 15.05
N ILE A 142 4.11 0.66 14.24
CA ILE A 142 4.20 -0.80 14.15
C ILE A 142 4.89 -1.21 12.84
N ALA A 143 4.56 -0.56 11.72
CA ALA A 143 5.17 -0.82 10.41
C ALA A 143 5.66 0.47 9.73
N ARG A 144 6.85 0.42 9.14
CA ARG A 144 7.33 1.40 8.16
C ARG A 144 8.07 0.69 7.02
N PRO A 145 7.71 0.95 5.74
CA PRO A 145 6.55 1.74 5.30
C PRO A 145 5.22 1.03 5.57
N CYS A 146 4.14 1.79 5.84
CA CYS A 146 2.79 1.24 5.97
C CYS A 146 2.29 0.70 4.62
N ARG A 147 1.59 -0.42 4.63
CA ARG A 147 0.97 -1.01 3.43
C ARG A 147 -0.53 -1.12 3.55
N ALA A 148 -1.19 -1.31 2.41
CA ALA A 148 -2.64 -1.52 2.34
C ALA A 148 -3.13 -2.63 3.29
N LEU A 149 -2.38 -3.74 3.42
CA LEU A 149 -2.71 -4.82 4.37
C LEU A 149 -2.63 -4.35 5.81
N ASP A 150 -1.55 -3.68 6.19
CA ASP A 150 -1.31 -3.23 7.56
C ASP A 150 -2.42 -2.27 8.00
N LEU A 151 -2.75 -1.32 7.13
CA LEU A 151 -3.81 -0.34 7.33
C LEU A 151 -5.18 -1.01 7.43
N LEU A 152 -5.50 -1.93 6.52
CA LEU A 152 -6.77 -2.63 6.50
C LEU A 152 -7.02 -3.45 7.77
N LEU A 153 -5.97 -4.08 8.33
CA LEU A 153 -6.10 -4.87 9.56
C LEU A 153 -6.38 -4.01 10.78
N TYR A 154 -6.05 -2.72 10.76
CA TYR A 154 -6.25 -1.78 11.87
C TYR A 154 -7.38 -0.77 11.64
N ALA A 155 -7.89 -0.65 10.41
CA ALA A 155 -8.99 0.22 10.09
C ALA A 155 -10.30 -0.22 10.77
N GLU A 156 -11.06 0.76 11.23
CA GLU A 156 -12.41 0.60 11.76
C GLU A 156 -13.47 0.91 10.69
N SER A 157 -13.13 1.77 9.73
CA SER A 157 -13.96 2.09 8.56
C SER A 157 -13.11 2.12 7.28
N ALA A 158 -13.65 1.57 6.20
CA ALA A 158 -13.00 1.60 4.90
C ALA A 158 -14.01 1.71 3.76
N ALA A 159 -13.59 2.32 2.65
CA ALA A 159 -14.41 2.44 1.45
C ALA A 159 -13.58 2.26 0.18
N CYS A 160 -14.22 1.78 -0.87
CA CYS A 160 -13.66 1.80 -2.22
C CYS A 160 -14.06 3.10 -2.91
N VAL A 161 -13.07 3.79 -3.50
CA VAL A 161 -13.25 5.12 -4.12
C VAL A 161 -12.69 5.14 -5.54
N PRO A 162 -13.07 6.14 -6.36
CA PRO A 162 -12.42 6.38 -7.66
C PRO A 162 -10.91 6.52 -7.50
N ALA A 163 -10.16 6.00 -8.47
CA ALA A 163 -8.71 6.02 -8.41
C ALA A 163 -8.15 7.43 -8.65
N PRO A 164 -7.30 7.98 -7.75
CA PRO A 164 -6.46 9.12 -8.06
C PRO A 164 -5.22 8.72 -8.85
N LEU A 165 -4.74 7.48 -8.67
CA LEU A 165 -3.49 6.99 -9.24
C LEU A 165 -3.65 5.59 -9.82
N CYS A 166 -2.89 5.28 -10.87
CA CYS A 166 -2.80 3.95 -11.47
C CYS A 166 -1.34 3.52 -11.70
N LYS A 167 -1.10 2.23 -11.94
CA LYS A 167 0.18 1.59 -12.25
C LYS A 167 -0.02 0.59 -13.39
N ALA A 168 0.95 0.55 -14.30
CA ALA A 168 0.93 -0.40 -15.41
C ALA A 168 0.99 -1.87 -14.95
N GLN A 169 1.77 -2.16 -13.90
CA GLN A 169 1.94 -3.51 -13.35
C GLN A 169 1.96 -3.45 -11.81
N PRO A 170 0.79 -3.48 -11.14
CA PRO A 170 0.75 -3.43 -9.67
C PRO A 170 1.17 -4.75 -8.99
N LEU A 171 1.44 -5.80 -9.78
CA LEU A 171 1.75 -7.15 -9.35
C LEU A 171 2.85 -7.75 -10.24
N PRO A 172 3.65 -8.71 -9.75
CA PRO A 172 3.67 -9.25 -8.38
C PRO A 172 4.37 -8.31 -7.39
N TRP A 173 4.15 -8.51 -6.08
CA TRP A 173 4.92 -7.83 -5.05
C TRP A 173 6.39 -8.26 -5.10
N SER A 174 7.30 -7.37 -4.71
CA SER A 174 8.71 -7.71 -4.53
C SER A 174 8.96 -8.56 -3.27
N ALA A 175 10.10 -9.25 -3.22
CA ALA A 175 10.51 -10.02 -2.05
C ALA A 175 10.58 -9.14 -0.79
N ALA A 176 11.15 -7.94 -0.89
CA ALA A 176 11.19 -6.96 0.21
C ALA A 176 9.78 -6.58 0.69
N GLN A 177 8.87 -6.30 -0.25
CA GLN A 177 7.47 -6.02 0.06
C GLN A 177 6.77 -7.18 0.78
N VAL A 178 7.03 -8.41 0.42
CA VAL A 178 6.43 -9.53 1.14
C VAL A 178 7.09 -9.72 2.51
N SER A 179 8.41 -9.60 2.60
CA SER A 179 9.15 -9.75 3.86
C SER A 179 8.73 -8.74 4.93
N ASP A 180 8.63 -7.43 4.65
CA ASP A 180 8.21 -6.51 5.73
C ASP A 180 6.75 -6.75 6.14
N ALA A 181 5.89 -7.24 5.23
CA ALA A 181 4.48 -7.52 5.54
C ALA A 181 4.36 -8.79 6.40
N VAL A 182 5.24 -9.78 6.17
CA VAL A 182 5.38 -10.96 7.03
C VAL A 182 5.88 -10.57 8.42
N ARG A 183 6.87 -9.68 8.53
CA ARG A 183 7.35 -9.17 9.83
C ARG A 183 6.25 -8.44 10.59
N PHE A 184 5.51 -7.57 9.91
CA PHE A 184 4.36 -6.88 10.49
C PHE A 184 3.31 -7.88 10.98
N PHE A 185 2.89 -8.82 10.13
CA PHE A 185 1.91 -9.84 10.50
C PHE A 185 2.37 -10.66 11.71
N HIS A 186 3.66 -11.03 11.77
CA HIS A 186 4.20 -11.76 12.92
C HIS A 186 4.12 -10.94 14.22
N ALA A 187 4.36 -9.63 14.16
CA ALA A 187 4.25 -8.74 15.30
C ALA A 187 2.79 -8.50 15.73
N ALA A 188 1.88 -8.36 14.76
CA ALA A 188 0.48 -8.03 15.01
C ALA A 188 -0.41 -9.25 15.35
N ARG A 189 0.01 -10.48 14.99
CA ARG A 189 -0.86 -11.68 15.00
C ARG A 189 -1.61 -11.95 16.29
N ALA A 190 -1.03 -11.63 17.45
CA ALA A 190 -1.66 -11.88 18.75
C ALA A 190 -2.84 -10.96 19.06
N GLN A 191 -2.92 -9.82 18.35
CA GLN A 191 -3.95 -8.80 18.52
C GLN A 191 -5.04 -8.89 17.44
N LEU A 192 -4.86 -9.74 16.42
CA LEU A 192 -5.82 -9.89 15.33
C LEU A 192 -6.98 -10.79 15.75
N SER A 193 -8.20 -10.42 15.36
CA SER A 193 -9.34 -11.35 15.40
C SER A 193 -9.07 -12.56 14.49
N ALA A 194 -9.77 -13.67 14.74
CA ALA A 194 -9.61 -14.89 13.93
C ALA A 194 -9.84 -14.65 12.42
N GLU A 195 -10.80 -13.79 12.08
CA GLU A 195 -11.13 -13.43 10.70
C GLU A 195 -10.02 -12.61 10.04
N LYS A 196 -9.53 -11.57 10.72
CA LYS A 196 -8.39 -10.75 10.28
C LYS A 196 -7.14 -11.59 10.10
N TYR A 197 -6.87 -12.49 11.06
CA TYR A 197 -5.75 -13.41 10.98
C TYR A 197 -5.87 -14.33 9.76
N ARG A 198 -7.03 -14.98 9.56
CA ARG A 198 -7.27 -15.91 8.44
C ARG A 198 -7.10 -15.21 7.10
N TYR A 199 -7.69 -14.02 6.95
CA TYR A 199 -7.57 -13.21 5.74
C TYR A 199 -6.10 -12.84 5.47
N ALA A 200 -5.41 -12.25 6.44
CA ALA A 200 -4.02 -11.82 6.29
C ALA A 200 -3.09 -13.00 5.99
N PHE A 201 -3.30 -14.15 6.65
CA PHE A 201 -2.52 -15.36 6.43
C PHE A 201 -2.71 -15.89 4.99
N ALA A 202 -3.96 -15.95 4.51
CA ALA A 202 -4.26 -16.39 3.14
C ALA A 202 -3.66 -15.42 2.11
N PHE A 203 -3.82 -14.11 2.33
CA PHE A 203 -3.27 -13.07 1.47
C PHE A 203 -1.73 -13.16 1.36
N LEU A 204 -1.04 -13.20 2.50
CA LEU A 204 0.44 -13.28 2.53
C LEU A 204 0.96 -14.57 1.92
N ARG A 205 0.33 -15.72 2.20
CA ARG A 205 0.67 -17.00 1.57
C ARG A 205 0.68 -16.90 0.04
N GLU A 206 -0.32 -16.22 -0.52
CA GLU A 206 -0.43 -16.03 -1.96
C GLU A 206 0.63 -15.08 -2.50
N ARG A 207 0.91 -13.97 -1.80
CA ARG A 207 1.99 -13.05 -2.19
C ARG A 207 3.35 -13.73 -2.15
N ILE A 208 3.62 -14.54 -1.12
CA ILE A 208 4.81 -15.38 -1.02
C ILE A 208 4.93 -16.29 -2.25
N THR A 209 3.84 -16.96 -2.62
CA THR A 209 3.81 -17.85 -3.80
C THR A 209 4.10 -17.07 -5.09
N GLY A 210 3.54 -15.86 -5.23
CA GLY A 210 3.79 -14.96 -6.35
C GLY A 210 5.26 -14.52 -6.45
N VAL A 211 5.90 -14.16 -5.33
CA VAL A 211 7.33 -13.82 -5.28
C VAL A 211 8.20 -14.98 -5.74
N TYR A 212 8.00 -16.18 -5.18
CA TYR A 212 8.76 -17.35 -5.63
C TYR A 212 8.54 -17.64 -7.12
N ALA A 213 7.31 -17.47 -7.62
CA ALA A 213 7.01 -17.66 -9.03
C ALA A 213 7.75 -16.65 -9.91
N ALA A 214 7.74 -15.37 -9.52
CA ALA A 214 8.44 -14.30 -10.23
C ALA A 214 9.95 -14.56 -10.28
N LEU A 215 10.58 -14.86 -9.14
CA LEU A 215 12.01 -15.14 -9.05
C LEU A 215 12.40 -16.43 -9.79
N CYS A 216 11.54 -17.46 -9.76
CA CYS A 216 11.71 -18.70 -10.53
C CYS A 216 11.76 -18.42 -12.04
N LEU A 217 10.83 -17.61 -12.56
CA LEU A 217 10.79 -17.27 -13.98
C LEU A 217 11.93 -16.32 -14.39
N ALA A 218 12.38 -15.47 -13.47
CA ALA A 218 13.59 -14.66 -13.65
C ALA A 218 14.88 -15.50 -13.59
N LYS A 219 14.79 -16.78 -13.18
CA LYS A 219 15.93 -17.68 -12.93
C LYS A 219 16.92 -17.15 -11.88
N ASP A 220 16.43 -16.35 -10.93
CA ASP A 220 17.25 -15.74 -9.88
C ASP A 220 17.35 -16.68 -8.66
N ARG A 221 18.25 -17.66 -8.76
CA ARG A 221 18.49 -18.62 -7.68
C ARG A 221 19.00 -17.96 -6.39
N PRO A 222 19.97 -17.02 -6.40
CA PRO A 222 20.40 -16.34 -5.19
C PRO A 222 19.24 -15.63 -4.46
N ALA A 223 18.38 -14.91 -5.18
CA ALA A 223 17.24 -14.24 -4.57
C ALA A 223 16.21 -15.24 -4.01
N LEU A 224 15.97 -16.36 -4.71
CA LEU A 224 15.11 -17.44 -4.22
C LEU A 224 15.61 -18.02 -2.90
N CYS A 225 16.90 -18.36 -2.82
CA CYS A 225 17.51 -18.90 -1.61
C CYS A 225 17.45 -17.87 -0.46
N SER A 226 17.80 -16.62 -0.73
CA SER A 226 17.76 -15.55 0.26
C SER A 226 16.34 -15.34 0.80
N PHE A 227 15.34 -15.29 -0.09
CA PHE A 227 13.95 -15.14 0.29
C PHE A 227 13.42 -16.33 1.10
N ASP A 228 13.79 -17.56 0.72
CA ASP A 228 13.42 -18.77 1.45
C ASP A 228 13.96 -18.78 2.89
N GLU A 229 15.24 -18.41 3.07
CA GLU A 229 15.86 -18.33 4.39
C GLU A 229 15.25 -17.21 5.24
N THR A 230 14.93 -16.05 4.65
CA THR A 230 14.17 -15.00 5.34
C THR A 230 12.83 -15.53 5.85
N LEU A 231 12.04 -16.21 5.01
CA LEU A 231 10.75 -16.77 5.41
C LEU A 231 10.88 -17.89 6.43
N ARG A 232 11.92 -18.72 6.31
CA ARG A 232 12.21 -19.79 7.28
C ARG A 232 12.51 -19.22 8.66
N ARG A 233 13.19 -18.08 8.74
CA ARG A 233 13.48 -17.39 10.01
C ARG A 233 12.26 -16.64 10.57
N GLU A 234 11.56 -15.89 9.73
CA GLU A 234 10.56 -14.91 10.18
C GLU A 234 9.15 -15.53 10.33
N SER A 235 8.76 -16.45 9.43
CA SER A 235 7.45 -17.11 9.52
C SER A 235 7.45 -18.50 8.85
N PRO A 236 7.94 -19.54 9.55
CA PRO A 236 7.92 -20.92 9.06
C PRO A 236 6.52 -21.39 8.64
N ALA A 237 5.49 -20.96 9.36
CA ALA A 237 4.10 -21.35 9.10
C ALA A 237 3.61 -20.86 7.73
N LEU A 238 3.85 -19.58 7.40
CA LEU A 238 3.49 -19.02 6.10
C LEU A 238 4.28 -19.67 4.96
N ARG A 239 5.58 -19.94 5.18
CA ARG A 239 6.42 -20.68 4.23
C ARG A 239 5.83 -22.06 3.93
N ILE A 240 5.55 -22.87 4.96
CA ILE A 240 4.97 -24.21 4.80
C ILE A 240 3.61 -24.14 4.10
N ALA A 241 2.77 -23.17 4.46
CA ALA A 241 1.47 -22.98 3.83
C ALA A 241 1.59 -22.65 2.34
N ALA A 242 2.54 -21.79 1.95
CA ALA A 242 2.79 -21.46 0.55
C ALA A 242 3.25 -22.70 -0.23
N PHE A 243 4.16 -23.49 0.34
CA PHE A 243 4.64 -24.73 -0.28
C PHE A 243 3.51 -25.73 -0.53
N ARG A 244 2.65 -25.93 0.46
CA ARG A 244 1.50 -26.85 0.36
C ARG A 244 0.47 -26.39 -0.66
N ALA A 245 0.20 -25.09 -0.73
CA ALA A 245 -0.81 -24.52 -1.61
C ALA A 245 -0.27 -24.21 -3.03
N SER A 246 1.03 -24.37 -3.27
CA SER A 246 1.63 -23.99 -4.56
C SER A 246 1.05 -24.81 -5.73
N PRO A 247 0.64 -24.15 -6.83
CA PRO A 247 0.09 -24.83 -7.99
C PRO A 247 1.11 -25.81 -8.57
N MET A 248 0.64 -26.99 -8.99
CA MET A 248 1.49 -28.09 -9.49
C MET A 248 2.62 -28.50 -8.51
N ARG A 249 2.52 -28.13 -7.22
CA ARG A 249 3.57 -28.33 -6.22
C ARG A 249 4.94 -27.79 -6.65
N PHE A 250 4.93 -26.65 -7.35
CA PHE A 250 6.13 -26.08 -7.95
C PHE A 250 7.17 -25.67 -6.90
N LEU A 251 6.76 -25.19 -5.72
CA LEU A 251 7.67 -24.81 -4.64
C LEU A 251 8.41 -26.02 -4.03
N PRO A 252 7.73 -27.13 -3.66
CA PRO A 252 8.42 -28.37 -3.30
C PRO A 252 9.39 -28.87 -4.40
N ALA A 253 9.00 -28.80 -5.67
CA ALA A 253 9.86 -29.22 -6.78
C ALA A 253 11.11 -28.33 -6.90
N LEU A 254 10.94 -27.03 -6.73
CA LEU A 254 12.00 -26.03 -6.75
C LEU A 254 12.99 -26.25 -5.58
N GLN A 255 12.48 -26.49 -4.36
CA GLN A 255 13.31 -26.76 -3.18
C GLN A 255 14.11 -28.06 -3.33
N LYS A 256 13.51 -29.13 -3.87
CA LYS A 256 14.22 -30.41 -4.13
C LYS A 256 15.41 -30.25 -5.09
N LYS A 257 15.36 -29.25 -5.96
CA LYS A 257 16.44 -28.90 -6.91
C LYS A 257 17.29 -27.72 -6.43
N ASN A 258 17.34 -27.48 -5.12
CA ASN A 258 18.12 -26.38 -4.54
C ASN A 258 17.87 -25.01 -5.21
N PHE A 259 16.59 -24.74 -5.45
CA PHE A 259 16.09 -23.52 -6.08
C PHE A 259 16.46 -23.33 -7.56
N GLU A 260 16.92 -24.39 -8.25
CA GLU A 260 17.11 -24.36 -9.71
C GLU A 260 15.78 -24.52 -10.46
N ALA A 261 15.53 -23.61 -11.40
CA ALA A 261 14.34 -23.65 -12.25
C ALA A 261 14.40 -24.84 -13.22
N GLY A 262 13.35 -25.66 -13.23
CA GLY A 262 13.15 -26.75 -14.16
C GLY A 262 11.78 -26.63 -14.86
N PRO A 263 11.43 -27.57 -15.75
CA PRO A 263 10.19 -27.49 -16.52
C PRO A 263 8.93 -27.44 -15.65
N ILE A 264 8.85 -28.32 -14.64
CA ILE A 264 7.71 -28.38 -13.71
C ILE A 264 7.62 -27.11 -12.86
N SER A 265 8.75 -26.65 -12.29
CA SER A 265 8.75 -25.45 -11.45
C SER A 265 8.44 -24.19 -12.25
N SER A 266 8.86 -24.13 -13.52
CA SER A 266 8.54 -23.04 -14.44
C SER A 266 7.05 -23.04 -14.85
N ALA A 267 6.48 -24.21 -15.16
CA ALA A 267 5.06 -24.31 -15.52
C ALA A 267 4.16 -23.90 -14.34
N GLY A 268 4.45 -24.40 -13.13
CA GLY A 268 3.71 -24.02 -11.94
C GLY A 268 3.88 -22.55 -11.57
N ALA A 269 5.08 -21.97 -11.74
CA ALA A 269 5.30 -20.54 -11.54
C ALA A 269 4.49 -19.68 -12.52
N LYS A 270 4.42 -20.05 -13.81
CA LYS A 270 3.56 -19.36 -14.79
C LYS A 270 2.09 -19.42 -14.38
N LEU A 271 1.62 -20.59 -13.93
CA LEU A 271 0.25 -20.76 -13.45
C LEU A 271 -0.03 -19.90 -12.20
N ALA A 272 0.90 -19.84 -11.25
CA ALA A 272 0.79 -19.00 -10.06
C ALA A 272 0.59 -17.52 -10.42
N LEU A 273 1.45 -16.97 -11.29
CA LEU A 273 1.34 -15.57 -11.72
C LEU A 273 0.08 -15.32 -12.56
N TYR A 274 -0.36 -16.30 -13.35
CA TYR A 274 -1.61 -16.19 -14.10
C TYR A 274 -2.83 -16.09 -13.17
N LEU A 275 -2.88 -16.96 -12.15
CA LEU A 275 -3.94 -16.93 -11.14
C LEU A 275 -3.91 -15.62 -10.34
N GLU A 276 -2.72 -15.11 -10.03
CA GLU A 276 -2.54 -13.83 -9.36
C GLU A 276 -3.04 -12.64 -10.19
N LYS A 277 -2.92 -12.69 -11.52
CA LYS A 277 -3.41 -11.64 -12.42
C LYS A 277 -4.94 -11.61 -12.57
N ARG A 278 -5.59 -12.78 -12.48
CA ARG A 278 -7.03 -12.96 -12.70
C ARG A 278 -7.91 -12.66 -11.48
N ARG A 279 -7.35 -12.67 -10.27
CA ARG A 279 -8.04 -12.25 -9.05
C ARG A 279 -8.07 -10.74 -8.95
#